data_AF-A0A954HJU0-F1
#
_entry.id   AF-A0A954HJU0-F1
#
_cell.length_a   1.000
_cell.length_b   1.000
_cell.length_c   1.000
_cell.angle_alpha   90.00
_cell.angle_beta   90.00
_cell.angle_gamma   90.00
#
_symmetry.space_group_name_H-M   'P 1'
#
loop_
_entity.id
_entity.type
_entity.pdbx_description
1 polymer ?
#
loop_
_entity_poly.entity_id
_entity_poly.type
_entity_poly.pdbx_seq_one_letter_code
_entity_poly.pdbx_strand_id
1 'polypeptide(L)'
;MWNASALLNSLGLASEEEEGAGEFITEPVIQGPFLVNLNVQGYLDSQRNATLSCQVEGTTTIITLVPEGTLAKEGDVLCELDSSQFKEKAKQQEITVTQAEAALIQAKEQLEIQRNQNDSDIAAAELKWKLAQLDLTKYEQGEFPQQKKQLEGTVVLNKEELVRAEENLA
;
A
#
# COMPACT_ATOMS: atom_id res chain seq x y z
N MET A 1 -58.44 52.46 -53.79
CA MET A 1 -59.49 51.68 -54.48
C MET A 1 -59.95 50.63 -53.49
N TRP A 2 -61.14 50.63 -52.88
CA TRP A 2 -62.48 51.07 -53.28
C TRP A 2 -63.01 52.30 -52.54
N ASN A 3 -63.83 53.06 -53.27
CA ASN A 3 -64.59 54.22 -52.81
C ASN A 3 -65.94 53.78 -52.22
N ALA A 4 -66.46 54.54 -51.27
CA ALA A 4 -67.81 55.12 -51.36
C ALA A 4 -68.07 56.04 -50.16
N SER A 5 -67.46 57.23 -50.20
CA SER A 5 -68.12 58.41 -49.65
C SER A 5 -69.24 58.77 -50.62
N ALA A 6 -70.49 58.57 -50.21
CA ALA A 6 -71.63 59.22 -50.84
C ALA A 6 -72.90 59.04 -49.99
N LEU A 7 -73.32 60.17 -49.40
CA LEU A 7 -74.72 60.60 -49.30
C LEU A 7 -75.60 59.75 -48.35
N LEU A 8 -76.19 60.30 -47.29
CA LEU A 8 -77.05 61.47 -47.35
C LEU A 8 -77.11 62.08 -45.96
N ASN A 9 -76.61 63.31 -45.86
CA ASN A 9 -77.02 64.24 -44.84
C ASN A 9 -78.46 64.66 -45.18
N SER A 10 -79.46 64.05 -44.54
CA SER A 10 -80.85 64.55 -44.53
C SER A 10 -81.18 65.08 -43.15
N LEU A 11 -80.80 66.35 -42.97
CA LEU A 11 -81.56 67.41 -42.31
C LEU A 11 -82.75 66.97 -41.44
N GLY A 12 -82.67 67.24 -40.14
CA GLY A 12 -83.86 67.31 -39.28
C GLY A 12 -83.54 67.33 -37.78
N LEU A 13 -83.17 68.53 -37.31
CA LEU A 13 -83.43 69.12 -35.98
C LEU A 13 -83.66 68.16 -34.79
N ALA A 14 -82.73 68.11 -33.83
CA ALA A 14 -82.59 69.03 -32.68
C ALA A 14 -83.58 68.75 -31.54
N SER A 15 -83.04 68.27 -30.42
CA SER A 15 -83.55 68.54 -29.07
C SER A 15 -82.41 68.39 -28.04
N GLU A 16 -82.03 69.53 -27.45
CA GLU A 16 -81.63 69.77 -26.04
C GLU A 16 -80.22 69.26 -25.60
N GLU A 17 -79.21 70.14 -25.57
CA GLU A 17 -78.71 70.95 -24.41
C GLU A 17 -78.03 70.08 -23.33
N GLU A 18 -76.72 69.81 -23.48
CA GLU A 18 -75.56 70.43 -22.79
C GLU A 18 -75.56 70.34 -21.25
N GLU A 19 -74.61 69.58 -20.68
CA GLU A 19 -73.41 70.15 -20.03
C GLU A 19 -72.52 69.05 -19.42
N GLY A 20 -71.20 69.27 -19.50
CA GLY A 20 -70.20 68.50 -18.75
C GLY A 20 -69.03 67.93 -19.55
N ALA A 21 -68.73 68.42 -20.76
CA ALA A 21 -67.53 68.02 -21.48
C ALA A 21 -66.32 68.80 -20.93
N GLY A 22 -65.81 68.35 -19.79
CA GLY A 22 -64.66 68.93 -19.11
C GLY A 22 -63.48 69.12 -20.06
N GLU A 23 -62.84 70.29 -19.94
CA GLU A 23 -61.64 70.67 -20.66
C GLU A 23 -60.51 69.65 -20.37
N PHE A 24 -60.32 68.68 -21.28
CA PHE A 24 -59.28 67.67 -21.12
C PHE A 24 -57.96 68.22 -21.67
N ILE A 25 -56.98 68.41 -20.79
CA ILE A 25 -55.61 68.70 -21.17
C ILE A 25 -55.06 67.48 -21.91
N THR A 26 -54.79 67.61 -23.21
CA THR A 26 -54.23 66.54 -24.05
C THR A 26 -52.90 66.98 -24.66
N GLU A 27 -51.90 66.09 -24.60
CA GLU A 27 -50.53 66.31 -25.09
C GLU A 27 -50.20 65.21 -26.12
N PRO A 28 -49.54 65.52 -27.25
CA PRO A 28 -49.17 64.51 -28.24
C PRO A 28 -48.14 63.51 -27.68
N VAL A 29 -48.42 62.21 -27.82
CA VAL A 29 -47.51 61.14 -27.34
C VAL A 29 -46.27 61.08 -28.24
N ILE A 30 -45.10 61.25 -27.63
CA ILE A 30 -43.80 61.10 -28.31
C ILE A 30 -43.22 59.74 -27.93
N GLN A 31 -42.96 58.90 -28.93
CA GLN A 31 -42.25 57.65 -28.72
C GLN A 31 -40.75 57.94 -28.58
N GLY A 32 -40.22 57.65 -27.41
CA GLY A 32 -38.80 57.73 -27.10
C GLY A 32 -38.37 56.53 -26.24
N PRO A 33 -37.06 56.25 -26.16
CA PRO A 33 -36.56 55.20 -25.30
C PRO A 33 -36.89 55.53 -23.83
N PHE A 34 -37.80 54.75 -23.24
CA PHE A 34 -38.19 54.88 -21.83
C PHE A 34 -37.42 53.87 -20.99
N LEU A 35 -36.53 54.35 -20.11
CA LEU A 35 -35.74 53.50 -19.24
C LEU A 35 -36.50 53.22 -17.95
N VAL A 36 -36.92 51.97 -17.77
CA VAL A 36 -37.52 51.48 -16.53
C VAL A 36 -36.43 50.92 -15.64
N ASN A 37 -36.06 51.66 -14.60
CA ASN A 37 -35.13 51.19 -13.57
C ASN A 37 -35.91 50.50 -12.45
N LEU A 38 -35.71 49.19 -12.30
CA LEU A 38 -36.22 48.40 -11.19
C LEU A 38 -35.10 48.18 -10.19
N ASN A 39 -35.31 48.66 -8.96
CA ASN A 39 -34.34 48.47 -7.89
C ASN A 39 -34.64 47.14 -7.19
N VAL A 40 -33.82 46.12 -7.45
CA VAL A 40 -34.00 44.77 -6.90
C VAL A 40 -32.84 44.45 -5.96
N GLN A 41 -33.15 43.91 -4.78
CA GLN A 41 -32.13 43.36 -3.90
C GLN A 41 -31.76 41.95 -4.38
N GLY A 42 -30.47 41.75 -4.63
CA GLY A 42 -29.88 40.44 -4.92
C GLY A 42 -28.82 40.08 -3.89
N TYR A 43 -28.49 38.80 -3.80
CA TYR A 43 -27.39 38.30 -2.98
C TYR A 43 -26.14 38.19 -3.84
N LEU A 44 -25.03 38.76 -3.35
CA LEU A 44 -23.71 38.59 -3.94
C LEU A 44 -22.97 37.51 -3.16
N ASP A 45 -22.49 36.48 -3.84
CA ASP A 45 -21.65 35.44 -3.26
C ASP A 45 -20.36 35.30 -4.07
N SER A 46 -19.37 34.63 -3.48
CA SER A 46 -18.07 34.37 -4.09
C SER A 46 -18.22 33.45 -5.29
N GLN A 47 -17.50 33.75 -6.38
CA GLN A 47 -17.51 32.90 -7.58
C GLN A 47 -16.99 31.47 -7.30
N ARG A 48 -16.10 31.32 -6.30
CA ARG A 48 -15.55 30.04 -5.87
C ARG A 48 -15.44 30.02 -4.35
N ASN A 49 -16.14 29.07 -3.73
CA ASN A 49 -16.01 28.75 -2.33
C ASN A 49 -15.24 27.42 -2.18
N ALA A 50 -14.43 27.30 -1.14
CA ALA A 50 -13.73 26.07 -0.80
C ALA A 50 -13.80 25.88 0.71
N THR A 51 -14.28 24.71 1.13
CA THR A 51 -14.28 24.31 2.54
C THR A 51 -13.10 23.38 2.76
N LEU A 52 -12.20 23.77 3.66
CA LEU A 52 -11.07 22.95 4.05
C LEU A 52 -11.46 22.10 5.25
N SER A 53 -11.28 20.78 5.14
CA SER A 53 -11.47 19.83 6.22
C SER A 53 -10.17 19.08 6.50
N CYS A 54 -9.97 18.70 7.76
CA CYS A 54 -8.89 17.80 8.11
C CYS A 54 -9.17 16.40 7.54
N GLN A 55 -8.21 15.85 6.79
CA GLN A 55 -8.29 14.49 6.24
C GLN A 55 -7.58 13.45 7.12
N VAL A 56 -6.94 13.87 8.21
CA VAL A 56 -6.22 12.98 9.11
C VAL A 56 -7.24 12.21 9.96
N GLU A 57 -7.10 10.88 10.00
CA GLU A 57 -7.95 10.02 10.82
C GLU A 57 -7.60 10.18 12.31
N GLY A 58 -8.56 10.67 13.10
CA GLY A 58 -8.46 10.79 14.56
C GLY A 58 -8.65 12.20 15.08
N THR A 59 -8.42 12.39 16.38
CA THR A 59 -8.53 13.70 17.03
C THR A 59 -7.16 14.36 17.05
N THR A 60 -6.91 15.26 16.10
CA THR A 60 -5.71 16.13 16.11
C THR A 60 -6.04 17.49 16.70
N THR A 61 -5.21 17.93 17.65
CA THR A 61 -5.29 19.28 18.21
C THR A 61 -4.66 20.28 17.26
N ILE A 62 -5.27 21.46 17.11
CA ILE A 62 -4.69 22.57 16.35
C ILE A 62 -3.59 23.22 17.20
N ILE A 63 -2.36 23.23 16.68
CA ILE A 63 -1.21 23.90 17.31
C ILE A 63 -1.21 25.39 16.97
N THR A 64 -1.47 25.73 15.70
CA THR A 64 -1.46 27.11 15.23
C THR A 64 -2.48 27.29 14.13
N LEU A 65 -3.17 28.43 14.16
CA LEU A 65 -4.17 28.84 13.17
C LEU A 65 -3.85 30.27 12.72
N VAL A 66 -3.89 30.51 11.42
CA VAL A 66 -3.72 31.84 10.83
C VAL A 66 -4.92 32.74 11.19
N PRO A 67 -4.71 34.04 11.51
CA PRO A 67 -5.80 34.95 11.82
C PRO A 67 -6.80 35.12 10.66
N GLU A 68 -8.07 35.34 11.03
CA GLU A 68 -9.16 35.54 10.08
C GLU A 68 -8.95 36.77 9.19
N GLY A 69 -9.39 36.69 7.94
CA GLY A 69 -9.25 37.78 6.97
C GLY A 69 -7.88 37.88 6.28
N THR A 70 -6.96 36.94 6.56
CA THR A 70 -5.65 36.89 5.91
C THR A 70 -5.74 36.41 4.46
N LEU A 71 -5.09 37.11 3.53
CA LEU A 71 -4.94 36.66 2.14
C LEU A 71 -3.91 35.53 2.06
N ALA A 72 -4.39 34.31 1.82
CA ALA A 72 -3.54 33.14 1.64
C ALA A 72 -3.29 32.83 0.16
N LYS A 73 -2.09 32.33 -0.14
CA LYS A 73 -1.72 31.79 -1.46
C LYS A 73 -1.67 30.26 -1.42
N GLU A 74 -1.63 29.67 -2.60
CA GLU A 74 -1.41 28.24 -2.73
C GLU A 74 -0.06 27.84 -2.13
N GLY A 75 -0.09 26.88 -1.19
CA GLY A 75 1.09 26.40 -0.46
C GLY A 75 1.29 27.03 0.91
N ASP A 76 0.51 28.05 1.29
CA ASP A 76 0.62 28.64 2.64
C ASP A 76 0.01 27.71 3.69
N VAL A 77 0.69 27.57 4.83
CA VAL A 77 0.22 26.77 5.96
C VAL A 77 -0.86 27.56 6.70
N LEU A 78 -2.11 27.12 6.56
CA LEU A 78 -3.26 27.76 7.21
C LEU A 78 -3.50 27.27 8.65
N CYS A 79 -3.18 26.01 8.89
CA CYS A 79 -3.39 25.34 10.16
C CYS A 79 -2.30 24.28 10.36
N GLU A 80 -1.65 24.31 11.52
CA GLU A 80 -0.73 23.28 11.95
C GLU A 80 -1.42 22.35 12.95
N LEU A 81 -1.42 21.05 12.66
CA LEU A 81 -2.03 20.02 13.48
C LEU A 81 -0.95 19.24 14.23
N ASP A 82 -1.24 18.84 15.47
CA ASP A 82 -0.33 17.99 16.23
C ASP A 82 -0.14 16.63 15.57
N SER A 83 1.11 16.34 15.19
CA SER A 83 1.53 15.10 14.53
C SER A 83 2.31 14.16 15.45
N SER A 84 2.44 14.48 16.73
CA SER A 84 3.30 13.74 17.67
C SER A 84 2.94 12.25 17.76
N GLN A 85 1.65 11.91 17.82
CA GLN A 85 1.19 10.52 17.86
C GLN A 85 1.49 9.75 16.57
N PHE A 86 1.42 10.42 15.42
CA PHE A 86 1.71 9.79 14.12
C PHE A 86 3.22 9.59 13.94
N LYS A 87 4.03 10.53 14.40
CA LYS A 87 5.50 10.38 14.42
C LYS A 87 5.91 9.19 15.29
N GLU A 88 5.30 9.03 16.46
CA GLU A 88 5.57 7.88 17.33
C GLU A 88 5.15 6.57 16.68
N LYS A 89 3.94 6.50 16.08
CA LYS A 89 3.48 5.32 15.34
C LYS A 89 4.41 4.99 14.16
N ALA A 90 4.86 5.99 13.41
CA ALA A 90 5.77 5.80 12.29
C ALA A 90 7.11 5.23 12.77
N LYS A 91 7.67 5.77 13.85
CA LYS A 91 8.90 5.28 14.47
C LYS A 91 8.75 3.85 15.00
N GLN A 92 7.62 3.54 15.64
CA GLN A 92 7.33 2.18 16.10
C GLN A 92 7.25 1.20 14.93
N GLN A 93 6.64 1.60 13.82
CA GLN A 93 6.57 0.78 12.61
C GLN A 93 7.94 0.57 11.99
N GLU A 94 8.80 1.60 11.95
CA GLU A 94 10.18 1.50 11.48
C GLU A 94 11.00 0.51 12.32
N ILE A 95 10.84 0.54 13.65
CA ILE A 95 11.46 -0.44 14.56
C ILE A 95 10.97 -1.85 14.24
N THR A 96 9.67 -2.04 14.04
CA THR A 96 9.10 -3.36 13.72
C THR A 96 9.63 -3.89 12.39
N VAL A 97 9.74 -3.05 11.37
CA VAL A 97 10.33 -3.43 10.07
C VAL A 97 11.80 -3.83 10.25
N THR A 98 12.59 -3.02 10.96
CA THR A 98 14.00 -3.30 11.21
C THR A 98 14.20 -4.62 11.96
N GLN A 99 13.36 -4.90 12.96
CA GLN A 99 13.38 -6.17 13.70
C GLN A 99 13.03 -7.36 12.81
N ALA A 100 12.02 -7.21 11.95
CA ALA A 100 11.62 -8.25 11.00
C ALA A 100 12.73 -8.54 9.96
N GLU A 101 13.41 -7.50 9.47
CA GLU A 101 14.56 -7.64 8.58
C GLU A 101 15.73 -8.36 9.25
N ALA A 102 16.07 -7.96 10.48
CA ALA A 102 17.11 -8.63 11.25
C ALA A 102 16.79 -10.12 11.49
N ALA A 103 15.54 -10.43 11.86
CA ALA A 103 15.10 -11.81 12.06
C ALA A 103 15.16 -12.63 10.76
N LEU A 104 14.82 -12.02 9.62
CA LEU A 104 14.92 -12.66 8.31
C LEU A 104 16.37 -12.96 7.92
N ILE A 105 17.29 -12.04 8.19
CA ILE A 105 18.73 -12.24 7.95
C ILE A 105 19.25 -13.38 8.84
N GLN A 106 18.96 -13.34 10.13
CA GLN A 106 19.34 -14.41 11.07
C GLN A 106 18.81 -15.78 10.64
N ALA A 107 17.54 -15.87 10.24
CA ALA A 107 16.95 -17.12 9.77
C ALA A 107 17.62 -17.66 8.50
N LYS A 108 18.02 -16.77 7.57
CA LYS A 108 18.76 -17.14 6.37
C LYS A 108 20.16 -17.66 6.69
N GLU A 109 20.91 -16.94 7.53
CA GLU A 109 22.24 -17.34 7.96
C GLU A 109 22.20 -18.68 8.71
N GLN A 110 21.22 -18.87 9.61
CA GLN A 110 21.06 -20.12 10.33
C GLN A 110 20.73 -21.30 9.42
N LEU A 111 19.90 -21.07 8.39
CA LEU A 111 19.60 -22.07 7.38
C LEU A 111 20.84 -22.44 6.56
N GLU A 112 21.68 -21.46 6.22
CA GLU A 112 22.94 -21.70 5.49
C GLU A 112 23.97 -22.45 6.34
N ILE A 113 24.12 -22.08 7.62
CA ILE A 113 24.95 -22.81 8.59
C ILE A 113 24.48 -24.26 8.70
N GLN A 114 23.17 -24.51 8.84
CA GLN A 114 22.64 -25.86 8.96
C GLN A 114 22.88 -26.69 7.70
N ARG A 115 22.78 -26.10 6.51
CA ARG A 115 23.11 -26.78 5.25
C ARG A 115 24.57 -27.19 5.20
N ASN A 116 25.48 -26.27 5.52
CA ASN A 116 26.92 -26.55 5.53
C ASN A 116 27.29 -27.62 6.56
N GLN A 117 26.64 -27.60 7.74
CA GLN A 117 26.83 -28.63 8.75
C GLN A 117 26.33 -29.99 8.26
N ASN A 118 25.13 -30.05 7.68
CA ASN A 118 24.57 -31.29 7.12
C ASN A 118 25.49 -31.87 6.04
N ASP A 119 26.00 -31.04 5.13
CA ASP A 119 26.91 -31.48 4.06
C ASP A 119 28.22 -32.02 4.65
N SER A 120 28.76 -31.35 5.68
CA SER A 120 29.95 -31.80 6.40
C SER A 120 29.73 -33.13 7.12
N ASP A 121 28.57 -33.30 7.75
CA ASP A 121 28.20 -34.52 8.47
C ASP A 121 28.01 -35.69 7.51
N ILE A 122 27.39 -35.48 6.35
CA ILE A 122 27.27 -36.47 5.28
C ILE A 122 28.66 -36.89 4.78
N ALA A 123 29.53 -35.93 4.49
CA ALA A 123 30.89 -36.21 4.03
C ALA A 123 31.69 -37.01 5.07
N ALA A 124 31.57 -36.68 6.36
CA ALA A 124 32.20 -37.42 7.45
C ALA A 124 31.64 -38.85 7.56
N ALA A 125 30.34 -39.02 7.42
CA ALA A 125 29.69 -40.35 7.43
C ALA A 125 30.14 -41.21 6.25
N GLU A 126 30.22 -40.64 5.05
CA GLU A 126 30.72 -41.34 3.86
C GLU A 126 32.18 -41.76 4.01
N LEU A 127 33.04 -40.87 4.52
CA LEU A 127 34.44 -41.19 4.79
C LEU A 127 34.55 -42.35 5.78
N LYS A 128 33.78 -42.30 6.87
CA LYS A 128 33.75 -43.36 7.88
C LYS A 128 33.28 -44.69 7.29
N TRP A 129 32.25 -44.67 6.45
CA TRP A 129 31.76 -45.87 5.75
C TRP A 129 32.83 -46.46 4.83
N LYS A 130 33.52 -45.63 4.04
CA LYS A 130 34.63 -46.06 3.16
C LYS A 130 35.80 -46.64 3.95
N LEU A 131 36.18 -46.01 5.07
CA LEU A 131 37.23 -46.52 5.96
C LEU A 131 36.85 -47.89 6.53
N ALA A 132 35.62 -48.05 7.04
CA ALA A 132 35.15 -49.33 7.54
C ALA A 132 35.14 -50.44 6.47
N GLN A 133 34.78 -50.09 5.23
CA GLN A 133 34.83 -51.03 4.10
C GLN A 133 36.28 -51.44 3.75
N LEU A 134 37.21 -50.47 3.77
CA LEU A 134 38.64 -50.73 3.55
C LEU A 134 39.21 -51.62 4.66
N ASP A 135 38.85 -51.38 5.92
CA ASP A 135 39.32 -52.17 7.05
C ASP A 135 38.78 -53.60 6.99
N LEU A 136 37.50 -53.78 6.63
CA LEU A 136 36.94 -55.11 6.36
C LEU A 136 37.71 -55.84 5.25
N THR A 137 37.98 -55.15 4.14
CA THR A 137 38.73 -55.73 3.02
C THR A 137 40.16 -56.11 3.43
N LYS A 138 40.85 -55.25 4.19
CA LYS A 138 42.19 -55.53 4.72
C LYS A 138 42.20 -56.72 5.67
N TYR A 139 41.18 -56.85 6.52
CA TYR A 139 41.04 -57.97 7.43
C TYR A 139 40.86 -59.28 6.65
N GLU A 140 39.95 -59.30 5.66
CA GLU A 140 39.68 -60.48 4.83
C GLU A 140 40.89 -60.92 3.98
N GLN A 141 41.60 -59.96 3.37
CA GLN A 141 42.67 -60.26 2.42
C GLN A 141 44.05 -60.41 3.06
N GLY A 142 44.30 -59.74 4.19
CA GLY A 142 45.60 -59.69 4.84
C GLY A 142 45.62 -60.45 6.16
N GLU A 143 44.99 -59.88 7.19
CA GLU A 143 45.12 -60.36 8.56
C GLU A 143 44.56 -61.78 8.75
N PHE A 144 43.37 -62.05 8.21
CA PHE A 144 42.71 -63.34 8.35
C PHE A 144 43.51 -64.52 7.77
N PRO A 145 43.96 -64.50 6.49
CA PRO A 145 44.75 -65.61 5.95
C PRO A 145 46.11 -65.74 6.63
N GLN A 146 46.68 -64.64 7.12
CA GLN A 146 47.96 -64.66 7.81
C GLN A 146 47.84 -65.28 9.20
N GLN A 147 46.82 -64.94 9.97
CA GLN A 147 46.47 -65.59 11.24
C GLN A 147 46.14 -67.06 11.03
N LYS A 148 45.37 -67.39 9.99
CA LYS A 148 45.06 -68.79 9.64
C LYS A 148 46.32 -69.59 9.35
N LYS A 149 47.24 -69.08 8.53
CA LYS A 149 48.53 -69.74 8.24
C LYS A 149 49.39 -69.91 9.48
N GLN A 150 49.43 -68.92 10.36
CA GLN A 150 50.17 -69.02 11.62
C GLN A 150 49.59 -70.12 12.52
N LEU A 151 48.27 -70.15 12.71
CA LEU A 151 47.59 -71.17 13.49
C LEU A 151 47.76 -72.57 12.91
N GLU A 152 47.63 -72.72 11.59
CA GLU A 152 47.89 -73.99 10.89
C GLU A 152 49.34 -74.44 11.09
N GLY A 153 50.32 -73.53 10.99
CA GLY A 153 51.72 -73.81 11.27
C GLY A 153 51.94 -74.30 12.70
N THR A 154 51.35 -73.63 13.70
CA THR A 154 51.42 -74.05 15.11
C THR A 154 50.78 -75.42 15.33
N VAL A 155 49.65 -75.72 14.69
CA VAL A 155 49.00 -77.04 14.77
C VAL A 155 49.89 -78.14 14.20
N VAL A 156 50.56 -77.88 13.07
CA VAL A 156 51.49 -78.85 12.46
C VAL A 156 52.68 -79.10 13.37
N LEU A 157 53.33 -78.05 13.88
CA LEU A 157 54.45 -78.15 14.81
C LEU A 157 54.07 -78.93 16.07
N ASN A 158 52.93 -78.59 16.69
CA ASN A 158 52.44 -79.29 17.88
C ASN A 158 52.14 -80.77 17.61
N LYS A 159 51.65 -81.12 16.41
CA LYS A 159 51.44 -82.51 16.01
C LYS A 159 52.77 -83.25 15.84
N GLU A 160 53.76 -82.62 15.21
CA GLU A 160 55.11 -83.20 15.07
C GLU A 160 55.77 -83.40 16.44
N GLU A 161 55.63 -82.44 17.36
CA GLU A 161 56.11 -82.57 18.74
C GLU A 161 55.44 -83.72 19.48
N LEU A 162 54.13 -83.91 19.28
CA LEU A 162 53.37 -85.01 19.89
C LEU A 162 53.86 -86.38 19.40
N VAL A 163 54.04 -86.54 18.08
CA VAL A 163 54.60 -87.77 17.49
C VAL A 163 56.01 -88.06 18.02
N ARG A 164 56.87 -87.04 18.11
CA ARG A 164 58.23 -87.20 18.69
C ARG A 164 58.19 -87.56 20.17
N ALA A 165 57.24 -87.03 20.93
CA ALA A 165 57.08 -87.38 22.33
C ALA A 165 56.61 -88.84 22.50
N GLU A 166 55.71 -89.30 21.62
CA GLU A 166 55.26 -90.70 21.57
C GLU A 166 56.41 -91.66 21.20
N GLU A 167 57.25 -91.31 20.22
CA GLU A 167 58.44 -92.10 19.83
C GLU A 167 59.48 -92.21 20.95
N ASN A 168 59.66 -91.17 21.77
CA ASN A 168 60.60 -91.20 22.90
C ASN A 168 60.07 -91.97 24.14
N LEU A 169 58.78 -92.30 24.18
CA LEU A 169 58.13 -93.04 25.27
C LEU A 169 58.04 -94.55 25.00
N ALA A 170 58.39 -95.02 23.79
CA ALA A 170 58.46 -96.42 23.38
C ALA A 170 59.89 -96.97 23.51
#